data_AF-A0A7G6RNX0-F1
#
_entry.id   AF-A0A7G6RNX0-F1
#
_cell.length_a   1.000
_cell.length_b   1.000
_cell.length_c   1.000
_cell.angle_alpha   90.00
_cell.angle_beta   90.00
_cell.angle_gamma   90.00
#
_symmetry.space_group_name_H-M   'P 1'
#
loop_
_entity.id
_entity.type
_entity.pdbx_description
1 polymer ?
#
loop_
_entity_poly.entity_id
_entity_poly.type
_entity_poly.pdbx_seq_one_letter_code
_entity_poly.pdbx_strand_id
1 'polypeptide(L)'
;MTEFEDIRIVELNDGASGSVEGPLTTMVLQLSADTPAAWSDSFNETWKGRASVMRRAATASGNMIMSACMPYELQSQITELNKVVAETNASYRDVVEQAAARQDAELKHLKATLKYD
;
A
#
# COMPACT_ATOMS: atom_id res chain seq x y z
N MET A 1 13.99 12.39 -8.69
CA MET A 1 12.87 11.65 -8.10
C MET A 1 13.19 10.18 -8.29
N THR A 2 13.27 9.41 -7.21
CA THR A 2 13.34 7.95 -7.32
C THR A 2 12.01 7.48 -7.89
N GLU A 3 12.04 6.71 -8.98
CA GLU A 3 10.85 6.04 -9.51
C GLU A 3 10.24 5.17 -8.41
N PHE A 4 8.91 5.15 -8.35
CA PHE A 4 8.19 4.29 -7.42
C PHE A 4 8.39 2.83 -7.83
N GLU A 5 8.81 2.00 -6.88
CA GLU A 5 8.85 0.54 -7.04
C GLU A 5 7.60 -0.09 -6.44
N ASP A 6 7.07 -1.09 -7.12
CA ASP A 6 5.91 -1.84 -6.66
C ASP A 6 6.15 -2.50 -5.31
N ILE A 7 5.25 -2.19 -4.38
CA ILE A 7 5.19 -2.79 -3.05
C ILE A 7 4.74 -4.23 -3.19
N ARG A 8 5.43 -5.14 -2.49
CA ARG A 8 5.14 -6.59 -2.47
C ARG A 8 5.17 -7.09 -1.03
N ILE A 9 4.32 -8.07 -0.72
CA ILE A 9 4.44 -8.83 0.53
C ILE A 9 5.59 -9.83 0.35
N VAL A 10 6.57 -9.79 1.25
CA VAL A 10 7.80 -10.60 1.16
C VAL A 10 7.71 -11.82 2.05
N GLU A 11 7.38 -11.62 3.32
CA GLU A 11 7.37 -12.68 4.32
C GLU A 11 6.45 -12.36 5.50
N LEU A 12 6.17 -13.37 6.32
CA LEU A 12 5.58 -13.19 7.64
C LEU A 12 6.70 -12.82 8.63
N ASN A 13 6.52 -11.72 9.36
CA ASN A 13 7.39 -11.36 10.46
C ASN A 13 6.89 -12.03 11.74
N ASP A 14 7.37 -13.25 12.00
CA ASP A 14 6.98 -14.03 13.18
C ASP A 14 7.29 -13.31 14.50
N GLY A 15 8.40 -12.56 14.56
CA GLY A 15 8.82 -11.85 15.77
C GLY A 15 7.95 -10.65 16.14
N ALA A 16 7.29 -10.03 15.15
CA ALA A 16 6.31 -8.97 15.34
C ALA A 16 4.86 -9.49 15.43
N SER A 17 4.64 -10.75 15.06
CA SER A 17 3.34 -11.41 15.10
C SER A 17 3.04 -12.01 16.48
N GLY A 18 1.79 -12.40 16.72
CA GLY A 18 1.42 -13.19 17.90
C GLY A 18 0.62 -12.46 18.98
N SER A 19 0.30 -11.17 18.79
CA SER A 19 -0.73 -10.53 19.62
C SER A 19 -2.09 -11.19 19.37
N VAL A 20 -2.83 -11.54 20.43
CA VAL A 20 -4.09 -12.28 20.33
C VAL A 20 -5.25 -11.41 20.79
N GLU A 21 -6.32 -11.38 20.00
CA GLU A 21 -7.60 -10.77 20.35
C GLU A 21 -8.73 -11.76 20.08
N GLY A 22 -9.25 -12.38 21.15
CA GLY A 22 -10.20 -13.48 21.05
C GLY A 22 -9.58 -14.67 20.29
N PRO A 23 -10.21 -15.21 19.24
CA PRO A 23 -9.63 -16.28 18.44
C PRO A 23 -8.57 -15.78 17.44
N LEU A 24 -8.49 -14.48 17.17
CA LEU A 24 -7.65 -13.93 16.11
C LEU A 24 -6.24 -13.66 16.61
N THR A 25 -5.26 -13.93 15.73
CA THR A 25 -3.86 -13.58 15.94
C THR A 25 -3.50 -12.45 14.98
N THR A 26 -2.80 -11.44 15.48
CA THR A 26 -2.16 -10.42 14.66
C THR A 26 -0.99 -11.04 13.92
N MET A 27 -1.13 -11.09 12.59
CA MET A 27 -0.10 -11.49 11.65
C MET A 27 0.49 -10.24 11.03
N VAL A 28 1.81 -10.10 11.13
CA VAL A 28 2.54 -8.96 10.58
C VAL A 28 3.28 -9.40 9.33
N LEU A 29 2.86 -8.89 8.19
CA LEU A 29 3.46 -9.19 6.89
C LEU A 29 4.44 -8.08 6.52
N GLN A 30 5.68 -8.47 6.24
CA GLN A 30 6.75 -7.58 5.82
C GLN A 30 6.57 -7.21 4.35
N LEU A 31 6.71 -5.93 4.02
CA LEU A 31 6.69 -5.40 2.67
C LEU A 31 8.10 -5.21 2.11
N SER A 32 8.22 -5.19 0.79
CA SER A 32 9.48 -5.03 0.05
C SER A 32 10.15 -3.67 0.24
N ALA A 33 9.40 -2.64 0.63
CA ALA A 33 9.88 -1.29 0.90
C ALA A 33 8.94 -0.57 1.87
N ASP A 34 9.40 0.56 2.41
CA ASP A 34 8.54 1.50 3.11
C ASP A 34 7.50 2.08 2.15
N THR A 35 6.23 2.02 2.55
CA THR A 35 5.13 2.54 1.74
C THR A 35 4.98 4.05 1.95
N PRO A 36 4.79 4.82 0.88
CA PRO A 36 4.37 6.21 0.99
C PRO A 36 3.04 6.34 1.75
N ALA A 37 2.85 7.41 2.52
CA ALA A 37 1.62 7.62 3.31
C ALA A 37 0.35 7.52 2.45
N ALA A 38 0.33 8.20 1.30
CA ALA A 38 -0.80 8.17 0.37
C ALA A 38 -1.06 6.76 -0.23
N TRP A 39 -0.02 5.92 -0.35
CA TRP A 39 -0.18 4.53 -0.76
C TRP A 39 -0.86 3.72 0.36
N SER A 40 -0.37 3.87 1.60
CA SER A 40 -0.95 3.21 2.79
C SER A 40 -2.41 3.58 2.99
N ASP A 41 -2.75 4.86 2.86
CA ASP A 41 -4.13 5.36 2.99
C ASP A 41 -5.04 4.73 1.92
N SER A 42 -4.59 4.73 0.66
CA SER A 42 -5.33 4.12 -0.45
C SER A 42 -5.53 2.61 -0.26
N PHE A 43 -4.51 1.89 0.23
CA PHE A 43 -4.63 0.48 0.59
C PHE A 43 -5.69 0.28 1.69
N ASN A 44 -5.60 1.06 2.77
CA ASN A 44 -6.49 0.95 3.93
C ASN A 44 -7.95 1.24 3.56
N GLU A 45 -8.18 2.24 2.72
CA GLU A 45 -9.50 2.57 2.17
C GLU A 45 -10.03 1.45 1.26
N THR A 46 -9.19 0.93 0.35
CA THR A 46 -9.58 -0.13 -0.58
C THR A 46 -9.92 -1.43 0.15
N TRP A 47 -9.11 -1.81 1.13
CA TRP A 47 -9.34 -3.01 1.95
C TRP A 47 -10.66 -2.91 2.72
N LYS A 48 -10.91 -1.76 3.35
CA LYS A 48 -12.15 -1.46 4.09
C LYS A 48 -13.38 -1.39 3.19
N GLY A 49 -13.27 -0.72 2.04
CA GLY A 49 -14.38 -0.49 1.11
C GLY A 49 -14.89 -1.74 0.43
N ARG A 50 -14.05 -2.78 0.27
CA ARG A 50 -14.42 -4.05 -0.35
C ARG A 50 -15.07 -5.06 0.60
N ALA A 51 -15.59 -4.63 1.75
CA ALA A 51 -16.08 -5.49 2.84
C ALA A 51 -17.02 -6.62 2.35
N SER A 52 -16.46 -7.82 2.23
CA SER A 52 -17.21 -9.06 2.33
C SER A 52 -17.33 -9.40 3.81
N VAL A 53 -18.48 -9.91 4.26
CA VAL A 53 -18.81 -10.21 5.67
C VAL A 53 -17.78 -11.14 6.35
N MET A 54 -16.95 -11.84 5.57
CA MET A 54 -15.91 -12.74 6.07
C MET A 54 -14.47 -12.21 5.96
N ARG A 55 -14.24 -11.00 5.46
CA ARG A 55 -12.88 -10.46 5.32
C ARG A 55 -12.35 -9.98 6.68
N ARG A 56 -11.12 -10.38 7.00
CA ARG A 56 -10.44 -10.00 8.24
C ARG A 56 -9.95 -8.57 8.18
N ALA A 57 -9.82 -7.92 9.33
CA ALA A 57 -9.24 -6.58 9.41
C ALA A 57 -7.77 -6.64 8.96
N ALA A 58 -7.36 -5.67 8.14
CA ALA A 58 -5.97 -5.46 7.80
C ALA A 58 -5.69 -3.98 7.59
N THR A 59 -4.46 -3.57 7.90
CA THR A 59 -3.99 -2.18 7.75
C THR A 59 -2.53 -2.17 7.32
N ALA A 60 -2.19 -1.33 6.34
CA ALA A 60 -0.82 -1.01 5.96
C ALA A 60 -0.29 0.21 6.72
N SER A 61 0.98 0.13 7.15
CA SER A 61 1.72 1.24 7.72
C SER A 61 3.22 1.00 7.61
N GLY A 62 3.98 2.01 7.18
CA GLY A 62 5.43 1.88 6.96
C GLY A 62 5.72 0.77 5.96
N ASN A 63 6.56 -0.19 6.33
CA ASN A 63 6.88 -1.38 5.53
C ASN A 63 6.10 -2.63 5.98
N MET A 64 4.94 -2.50 6.63
CA MET A 64 4.20 -3.64 7.16
C MET A 64 2.71 -3.59 6.80
N ILE A 65 2.12 -4.78 6.66
CA ILE A 65 0.67 -4.99 6.73
C ILE A 65 0.37 -5.81 7.97
N MET A 66 -0.47 -5.30 8.85
CA MET A 66 -1.00 -6.03 9.99
C MET A 66 -2.35 -6.62 9.60
N SER A 67 -2.59 -7.91 9.88
CA SER A 67 -3.88 -8.56 9.68
C SER A 67 -4.27 -9.40 10.89
N ALA A 68 -5.52 -9.27 11.35
CA ALA A 68 -6.05 -10.07 12.45
C ALA A 68 -6.80 -11.30 11.90
N CYS A 69 -6.17 -12.47 11.90
CA CYS A 69 -6.75 -13.68 11.31
C CYS A 69 -6.42 -14.95 12.12
N MET A 70 -7.14 -16.03 11.85
CA MET A 70 -6.73 -17.36 12.34
C MET A 70 -5.49 -17.83 11.57
N PRO A 71 -4.56 -18.58 12.18
CA PRO A 71 -3.37 -19.08 11.49
C PRO A 71 -3.67 -19.85 10.19
N TYR A 72 -4.74 -20.66 10.18
CA TYR A 72 -5.14 -21.41 8.99
C TYR A 72 -5.75 -20.53 7.87
N GLU A 73 -6.18 -19.31 8.18
CA GLU A 73 -6.74 -18.36 7.21
C GLU A 73 -5.64 -17.56 6.50
N LEU A 74 -4.42 -17.53 7.06
CA LEU A 74 -3.36 -16.62 6.66
C LEU A 74 -3.06 -16.69 5.16
N GLN A 75 -2.92 -17.89 4.58
CA GLN A 75 -2.61 -18.03 3.17
C GLN A 75 -3.72 -17.48 2.25
N SER A 76 -4.98 -17.66 2.65
CA SER A 76 -6.12 -17.08 1.94
C SER A 76 -6.13 -15.55 2.10
N GLN A 77 -5.80 -15.02 3.28
CA GLN A 77 -5.69 -13.58 3.50
C GLN A 77 -4.58 -12.98 2.64
N ILE A 78 -3.37 -13.56 2.62
CA ILE A 78 -2.25 -13.13 1.79
C ILE A 78 -2.64 -13.08 0.30
N THR A 79 -3.44 -14.04 -0.16
CA THR A 79 -3.91 -14.07 -1.56
C THR A 79 -4.78 -12.86 -1.89
N GLU A 80 -5.71 -12.49 -1.01
CA GLU A 80 -6.56 -11.31 -1.17
C GLU A 80 -5.77 -10.01 -1.00
N LEU A 81 -4.86 -9.97 -0.02
CA LEU A 81 -3.99 -8.83 0.23
C LEU A 81 -3.12 -8.52 -0.98
N ASN A 82 -2.53 -9.53 -1.62
CA ASN A 82 -1.73 -9.34 -2.84
C ASN A 82 -2.54 -8.72 -4.00
N LYS A 83 -3.83 -9.04 -4.13
CA LYS A 83 -4.69 -8.41 -5.14
C LYS A 83 -4.87 -6.92 -4.86
N VAL A 84 -5.15 -6.57 -3.59
CA VAL A 84 -5.32 -5.18 -3.19
C VAL A 84 -4.00 -4.42 -3.30
N VAL A 85 -2.88 -5.01 -2.90
CA VAL A 85 -1.53 -4.43 -3.09
C VAL A 85 -1.27 -4.12 -4.57
N ALA A 86 -1.57 -5.05 -5.48
CA ALA A 86 -1.37 -4.84 -6.91
C ALA A 86 -2.23 -3.69 -7.48
N GLU A 87 -3.49 -3.58 -7.02
CA GLU A 87 -4.38 -2.49 -7.42
C GLU A 87 -3.95 -1.14 -6.84
N THR A 88 -3.50 -1.12 -5.57
CA THR A 88 -2.95 0.08 -4.93
C THR A 88 -1.68 0.53 -5.63
N ASN A 89 -0.78 -0.38 -5.99
CA ASN A 89 0.42 -0.06 -6.79
C ASN A 89 0.05 0.58 -8.13
N ALA A 90 -0.89 -0.01 -8.87
CA ALA A 90 -1.34 0.53 -10.15
C ALA A 90 -1.91 1.95 -9.99
N SER A 91 -2.82 2.13 -9.04
CA SER A 91 -3.45 3.42 -8.79
C SER A 91 -2.44 4.48 -8.33
N TYR A 92 -1.46 4.08 -7.49
CA TYR A 92 -0.44 4.99 -6.99
C TYR A 92 0.56 5.41 -8.08
N ARG A 93 0.97 4.49 -8.96
CA ARG A 93 1.79 4.82 -10.14
C ARG A 93 1.12 5.87 -11.00
N ASP A 94 -0.16 5.67 -11.32
CA ASP A 94 -0.92 6.62 -12.15
C ASP A 94 -0.94 8.02 -11.52
N VAL A 95 -1.08 8.11 -10.19
CA VAL A 95 -1.04 9.40 -9.47
C VAL A 95 0.34 10.04 -9.53
N VAL A 96 1.41 9.28 -9.30
CA VAL A 96 2.78 9.78 -9.32
C VAL A 96 3.19 10.25 -10.71
N GLU A 97 2.84 9.48 -11.75
CA GLU A 97 3.11 9.83 -13.15
C GLU A 97 2.37 11.11 -13.56
N GLN A 98 1.10 11.24 -13.19
CA GLN A 98 0.34 12.47 -13.43
C GLN A 98 0.92 13.68 -12.70
N ALA A 99 1.34 13.52 -11.44
CA ALA A 99 1.96 14.58 -10.67
C ALA A 99 3.30 15.03 -11.30
N ALA A 100 4.13 14.09 -11.74
CA ALA A 100 5.37 14.38 -12.44
C ALA A 100 5.14 15.13 -13.76
N ALA A 101 4.16 14.71 -14.55
CA ALA A 101 3.80 15.36 -15.80
C ALA A 101 3.31 16.81 -15.58
N ARG A 102 2.51 17.05 -14.52
CA ARG A 102 2.06 18.40 -14.16
C ARG A 102 3.22 19.31 -13.75
N GLN A 103 4.13 18.81 -12.90
CA GLN A 103 5.31 19.58 -12.49
C GLN A 103 6.22 19.94 -13.68
N ASP A 104 6.43 19.01 -14.61
CA ASP A 104 7.23 19.28 -15.82
C ASP A 104 6.57 20.34 -16.72
N ALA A 105 5.23 20.28 -16.87
CA ALA A 105 4.48 21.29 -17.62
C ALA A 105 4.55 22.68 -16.97
N GLU A 106 4.40 22.76 -15.64
CA GLU A 106 4.52 24.01 -14.88
C GLU A 106 5.93 24.61 -14.99
N LEU A 107 6.97 23.77 -14.87
CA LEU A 107 8.36 24.21 -15.03
C LEU A 107 8.64 24.71 -16.44
N LYS A 108 8.10 24.05 -17.47
CA LYS A 108 8.19 24.50 -18.87
C LYS A 108 7.50 25.84 -19.07
N HIS A 109 6.30 26.01 -18.51
CA HIS A 109 5.55 27.26 -18.58
C HIS A 109 6.32 28.40 -17.90
N LEU A 110 6.80 28.20 -16.67
CA LEU A 110 7.56 29.21 -15.94
C LEU A 110 8.86 29.60 -16.65
N LYS A 111 9.59 28.62 -17.21
CA LYS A 111 10.79 28.87 -18.02
C LYS A 111 10.48 29.65 -19.30
N ALA A 112 9.30 29.44 -19.90
CA ALA A 112 8.88 30.22 -21.06
C ALA A 112 8.58 31.66 -20.65
N THR A 113 7.80 31.88 -19.59
CA THR A 113 7.47 33.22 -19.09
C THR A 113 8.71 34.03 -18.72
N LEU A 114 9.69 33.43 -18.02
CA LEU A 114 10.94 34.10 -17.62
C LEU A 114 11.91 34.41 -18.76
N LYS A 115 11.73 33.83 -19.96
CA LYS A 115 12.57 34.11 -21.14
C LYS A 115 12.05 35.27 -22.00
N TYR A 116 10.89 35.81 -21.67
CA TYR A 116 10.25 36.92 -22.37
C TYR A 116 10.36 38.26 -21.60
N ASP A 117 11.15 38.32 -20.53
CA ASP A 117 11.66 39.54 -19.88
C ASP A 117 13.16 39.72 -20.19
#